data_AF-A0AA88VAT0-F1
#
_entry.id   AF-A0AA88VAT0-F1
#
_cell.length_a   1.000
_cell.length_b   1.000
_cell.length_c   1.000
_cell.angle_alpha   90.00
_cell.angle_beta   90.00
_cell.angle_gamma   90.00
#
_symmetry.space_group_name_H-M   'P 1'
#
loop_
_entity.id
_entity.type
_entity.pdbx_description
1 polymer ?
#
loop_
_entity_poly.entity_id
_entity_poly.type
_entity_poly.pdbx_seq_one_letter_code
_entity_poly.pdbx_strand_id
1 'polypeptide(L)'
;MVLAATFEKDGDIITNCLHKSASVKALLLEVVCSIFQRLLSGSSAVDISEMKDIENGVSDAEAANLEVSWLQDHLARFLLVEKTGQWSSLLKEVKANTLLVSKAATHDLKQRQVELLAAQERAEKAQRCMEVPKLVTILYLFVACGQSPLKGEVQWVDL
;
A
#
# COMPACT_ATOMS: atom_id res chain seq x y z
N MET A 1 -39.99 18.62 -1.48
CA MET A 1 -40.90 17.87 -2.39
C MET A 1 -40.12 17.42 -3.64
N VAL A 2 -39.03 16.65 -3.48
CA VAL A 2 -38.18 16.15 -4.59
C VAL A 2 -38.56 14.71 -4.98
N LEU A 3 -39.28 14.02 -4.09
CA LEU A 3 -39.70 12.62 -4.26
C LEU A 3 -40.83 12.46 -5.30
N ALA A 4 -41.73 13.44 -5.41
CA ALA A 4 -42.83 13.38 -6.38
C ALA A 4 -42.33 13.24 -7.84
N ALA A 5 -41.24 13.93 -8.19
CA ALA A 5 -40.66 13.89 -9.53
C ALA A 5 -39.88 12.60 -9.84
N THR A 6 -39.38 11.90 -8.81
CA THR A 6 -38.75 10.57 -8.98
C THR A 6 -39.83 9.49 -9.11
N PHE A 7 -40.86 9.53 -8.26
CA PHE A 7 -42.03 8.65 -8.39
C PHE A 7 -42.82 8.87 -9.69
N GLU A 8 -42.88 10.09 -10.23
CA GLU A 8 -43.51 10.35 -11.55
C GLU A 8 -42.74 9.72 -12.72
N LYS A 9 -41.42 9.59 -12.60
CA LYS A 9 -40.56 9.06 -13.67
C LYS A 9 -40.49 7.52 -13.64
N ASP A 10 -40.46 6.94 -12.44
CA ASP A 10 -40.20 5.51 -12.23
C ASP A 10 -41.49 4.69 -11.98
N GLY A 11 -42.67 5.33 -12.00
CA GLY A 11 -43.96 4.67 -11.79
C GLY A 11 -44.35 4.58 -10.32
N ASP A 12 -45.63 4.26 -10.06
CA ASP A 12 -46.16 4.21 -8.69
C ASP A 12 -45.62 2.96 -7.96
N ILE A 13 -44.60 3.16 -7.12
CA ILE A 13 -43.77 2.15 -6.45
C ILE A 13 -44.57 1.22 -5.51
N ILE A 14 -45.78 1.65 -5.12
CA ILE A 14 -46.69 0.92 -4.22
C ILE A 14 -47.87 0.25 -4.97
N THR A 15 -47.84 0.21 -6.30
CA THR A 15 -48.86 -0.46 -7.14
C THR A 15 -48.94 -1.95 -6.87
N ASN A 16 -47.80 -2.64 -6.82
CA ASN A 16 -47.68 -4.08 -6.56
C ASN A 16 -47.41 -4.43 -5.09
N CYS A 17 -47.45 -3.44 -4.20
CA CYS A 17 -47.19 -3.61 -2.78
C CYS A 17 -48.12 -4.68 -2.16
N LEU A 18 -47.54 -5.59 -1.38
CA LEU A 18 -48.25 -6.67 -0.70
C LEU A 18 -49.36 -6.16 0.22
N HIS A 19 -49.16 -5.00 0.82
CA HIS A 19 -50.06 -4.42 1.81
C HIS A 19 -51.13 -3.54 1.14
N LYS A 20 -52.40 -3.87 1.37
CA LYS A 20 -53.54 -3.13 0.79
C LYS A 20 -53.93 -1.87 1.58
N SER A 21 -53.49 -1.73 2.83
CA SER A 21 -53.83 -0.59 3.68
C SER A 21 -53.08 0.66 3.23
N ALA A 22 -53.81 1.76 2.99
CA ALA A 22 -53.24 3.06 2.64
C ALA A 22 -52.25 3.57 3.71
N SER A 23 -52.54 3.33 4.98
CA SER A 23 -51.65 3.73 6.09
C SER A 23 -50.32 2.97 6.08
N VAL A 24 -50.34 1.66 5.74
CA VAL A 24 -49.13 0.84 5.66
C VAL A 24 -48.29 1.25 4.44
N LYS A 25 -48.95 1.53 3.31
CA LYS A 25 -48.28 2.04 2.11
C LYS A 25 -47.58 3.38 2.37
N ALA A 26 -48.20 4.29 3.13
CA ALA A 26 -47.60 5.57 3.49
C ALA A 26 -46.35 5.41 4.37
N LEU A 27 -46.39 4.50 5.36
CA LEU A 27 -45.23 4.21 6.21
C LEU A 27 -44.07 3.61 5.42
N LEU A 28 -44.36 2.67 4.51
CA LEU A 28 -43.35 2.09 3.63
C LEU A 28 -42.70 3.13 2.72
N LEU A 29 -43.51 4.04 2.18
CA LEU A 29 -43.01 5.14 1.36
C LEU A 29 -42.08 6.05 2.15
N GLU A 30 -42.42 6.37 3.40
CA GLU A 30 -41.60 7.18 4.29
C GLU A 30 -40.22 6.54 4.55
N VAL A 31 -40.18 5.22 4.77
CA VAL A 31 -38.92 4.46 4.91
C VAL A 31 -38.08 4.55 3.64
N VAL A 32 -38.67 4.30 2.47
CA VAL A 32 -37.96 4.39 1.17
C VAL A 32 -37.44 5.81 0.94
N CYS A 33 -38.24 6.83 1.27
CA CYS A 33 -37.85 8.23 1.17
C CYS A 33 -36.68 8.58 2.09
N SER A 34 -36.68 8.05 3.32
CA SER A 34 -35.59 8.21 4.28
C SER A 34 -34.30 7.59 3.76
N ILE A 35 -34.37 6.36 3.22
CA ILE A 35 -33.22 5.68 2.61
C ILE A 35 -32.65 6.50 1.46
N PHE A 36 -33.51 6.98 0.56
CA PHE A 36 -33.09 7.78 -0.58
C PHE A 36 -32.44 9.11 -0.16
N GLN A 37 -32.98 9.77 0.86
CA GLN A 37 -32.38 10.99 1.41
C GLN A 37 -31.00 10.73 2.01
N ARG A 38 -30.82 9.62 2.74
CA ARG A 38 -29.51 9.24 3.31
C ARG A 38 -28.47 8.98 2.22
N LEU A 39 -28.89 8.36 1.10
CA LEU A 39 -28.03 8.15 -0.07
C LEU A 39 -27.65 9.47 -0.76
N LEU A 40 -28.60 10.39 -0.91
CA LEU A 40 -28.36 11.70 -1.53
C LEU A 40 -27.52 12.64 -0.66
N SER A 41 -27.73 12.59 0.66
CA SER A 41 -26.98 13.39 1.64
C SER A 41 -25.58 12.85 1.91
N GLY A 42 -25.12 11.85 1.15
CA GLY A 42 -23.80 11.23 1.21
C GLY A 42 -22.66 12.26 1.16
N SER A 43 -22.34 12.79 2.34
CA SER A 43 -21.22 13.67 2.62
C SER A 43 -20.32 12.93 3.59
N SER A 44 -19.13 12.59 3.09
CA SER A 44 -17.95 12.10 3.82
C SER A 44 -18.20 10.95 4.82
N ALA A 45 -17.88 9.73 4.35
CA ALA A 45 -17.78 8.50 5.15
C ALA A 45 -19.10 8.06 5.78
N VAL A 46 -19.94 7.40 5.00
CA VAL A 46 -21.04 6.59 5.55
C VAL A 46 -20.36 5.43 6.29
N ASP A 47 -20.64 5.29 7.58
CA ASP A 47 -20.06 4.20 8.37
C ASP A 47 -20.56 2.85 7.84
N ILE A 48 -19.76 1.79 7.96
CA ILE A 48 -20.11 0.43 7.53
C ILE A 48 -21.44 -0.02 8.16
N SER A 49 -21.68 0.41 9.40
CA SER A 49 -22.94 0.22 10.12
C SER A 49 -24.12 0.87 9.41
N GLU A 50 -24.01 2.15 9.04
CA GLU A 50 -25.09 2.88 8.40
C GLU A 50 -25.40 2.33 7.00
N MET A 51 -24.36 1.85 6.30
CA MET A 51 -24.53 1.25 4.99
C MET A 51 -25.28 -0.07 5.05
N LYS A 52 -24.98 -0.89 6.07
CA LYS A 52 -25.71 -2.13 6.33
C LYS A 52 -27.19 -1.87 6.66
N ASP A 53 -27.49 -0.80 7.40
CA ASP A 53 -28.87 -0.41 7.70
C ASP A 53 -29.62 0.03 6.43
N ILE A 54 -28.95 0.74 5.52
CA ILE A 54 -29.50 1.12 4.22
C ILE A 54 -29.77 -0.12 3.35
N GLU A 55 -28.81 -1.06 3.27
CA GLU A 55 -28.97 -2.33 2.54
C GLU A 55 -30.17 -3.12 3.08
N ASN A 56 -30.27 -3.28 4.41
CA ASN A 56 -31.40 -3.97 5.04
C ASN A 56 -32.73 -3.30 4.72
N GLY A 57 -32.80 -1.96 4.77
CA GLY A 57 -34.01 -1.22 4.43
C GLY A 57 -34.46 -1.38 2.98
N VAL A 58 -33.51 -1.48 2.04
CA VAL A 58 -33.80 -1.77 0.62
C VAL A 58 -34.32 -3.21 0.46
N SER A 59 -33.70 -4.18 1.15
CA SER A 59 -34.17 -5.57 1.16
C SER A 59 -35.56 -5.74 1.79
N ASP A 60 -35.85 -5.03 2.88
CA ASP A 60 -37.16 -5.05 3.53
C ASP A 60 -38.25 -4.45 2.62
N ALA A 61 -37.91 -3.38 1.88
CA ALA A 61 -38.79 -2.77 0.89
C ALA A 61 -39.09 -3.72 -0.28
N GLU A 62 -38.07 -4.43 -0.78
CA GLU A 62 -38.23 -5.46 -1.79
C GLU A 62 -39.07 -6.65 -1.29
N ALA A 63 -38.86 -7.09 -0.04
CA ALA A 63 -39.65 -8.14 0.60
C ALA A 63 -41.14 -7.73 0.79
N ALA A 64 -41.41 -6.43 0.94
CA ALA A 64 -42.76 -5.86 0.91
C ALA A 64 -43.37 -5.75 -0.50
N ASN A 65 -42.68 -6.28 -1.51
CA ASN A 65 -43.05 -6.29 -2.93
C ASN A 65 -43.17 -4.87 -3.52
N LEU A 66 -42.32 -3.95 -3.04
CA LEU A 66 -42.20 -2.60 -3.58
C LEU A 66 -41.25 -2.60 -4.78
N GLU A 67 -41.56 -1.77 -5.77
CA GLU A 67 -40.70 -1.61 -6.94
C GLU A 67 -39.50 -0.70 -6.61
N VAL A 68 -38.46 -1.29 -6.02
CA VAL A 68 -37.25 -0.59 -5.54
C VAL A 68 -35.97 -0.96 -6.29
N SER A 69 -36.08 -1.56 -7.48
CA SER A 69 -34.94 -1.93 -8.34
C SER A 69 -34.02 -0.74 -8.65
N TRP A 70 -34.60 0.43 -8.93
CA TRP A 70 -33.86 1.68 -9.14
C TRP A 70 -33.04 2.13 -7.92
N LEU A 71 -33.50 1.80 -6.71
CA LEU A 71 -32.81 2.13 -5.45
C LEU A 71 -31.64 1.19 -5.22
N GLN A 72 -31.77 -0.09 -5.58
CA GLN A 72 -30.66 -1.06 -5.62
C GLN A 72 -29.56 -0.60 -6.59
N ASP A 73 -29.93 -0.17 -7.80
CA ASP A 73 -28.98 0.36 -8.79
C ASP A 73 -28.29 1.65 -8.31
N HIS A 74 -29.00 2.48 -7.54
CA HIS A 74 -28.43 3.68 -6.96
C HIS A 74 -27.43 3.35 -5.83
N LEU A 75 -27.79 2.40 -4.97
CA LEU A 75 -26.97 1.90 -3.88
C LEU A 75 -25.67 1.25 -4.40
N ALA A 76 -25.77 0.41 -5.42
CA ALA A 76 -24.62 -0.25 -6.04
C ALA A 76 -23.61 0.77 -6.63
N ARG A 77 -24.12 1.83 -7.28
CA ARG A 77 -23.27 2.92 -7.79
C ARG A 77 -22.60 3.71 -6.68
N PHE A 78 -23.32 4.01 -5.60
CA PHE A 78 -22.76 4.70 -4.45
C PHE A 78 -21.61 3.90 -3.82
N LEU A 79 -21.82 2.59 -3.58
CA LEU A 79 -20.79 1.67 -3.07
C LEU A 79 -19.55 1.61 -3.95
N LEU A 80 -19.74 1.60 -5.27
CA LEU A 80 -18.64 1.55 -6.21
C LEU A 80 -17.79 2.82 -6.13
N VAL A 81 -18.41 4.00 -6.07
CA VAL A 81 -17.71 5.28 -5.97
C VAL A 81 -16.92 5.37 -4.67
N GLU A 82 -17.53 4.99 -3.54
CA GLU A 82 -16.88 5.02 -2.24
C GLU A 82 -15.67 4.06 -2.16
N LYS A 83 -15.86 2.79 -2.57
CA LYS A 83 -14.76 1.81 -2.65
C LYS A 83 -13.64 2.30 -3.56
N THR A 84 -13.97 2.86 -4.72
CA THR A 84 -12.97 3.37 -5.67
C THR A 84 -12.18 4.55 -5.09
N GLY A 85 -12.85 5.44 -4.35
CA GLY A 85 -12.21 6.54 -3.62
C GLY A 85 -11.20 6.04 -2.58
N GLN A 86 -11.60 5.06 -1.77
CA GLN A 86 -10.71 4.44 -0.77
C GLN A 86 -9.50 3.76 -1.41
N TRP A 87 -9.72 2.94 -2.46
CA TRP A 87 -8.65 2.28 -3.20
C TRP A 87 -7.67 3.28 -3.84
N SER A 88 -8.17 4.37 -4.41
CA SER A 88 -7.35 5.44 -5.00
C SER A 88 -6.48 6.14 -3.95
N SER A 89 -7.03 6.41 -2.76
CA SER A 89 -6.28 7.00 -1.64
C SER A 89 -5.18 6.07 -1.15
N LEU A 90 -5.52 4.81 -0.84
CA LEU A 90 -4.57 3.79 -0.38
C LEU A 90 -3.45 3.57 -1.40
N LEU A 91 -3.78 3.52 -2.70
CA LEU A 91 -2.78 3.33 -3.75
C LEU A 91 -1.77 4.49 -3.79
N LYS A 92 -2.23 5.74 -3.61
CA LYS A 92 -1.34 6.91 -3.53
C LYS A 92 -0.42 6.84 -2.33
N GLU A 93 -0.95 6.45 -1.16
CA GLU A 93 -0.17 6.30 0.06
C GLU A 93 0.89 5.20 -0.07
N VAL A 94 0.51 4.00 -0.52
CA VAL A 94 1.44 2.88 -0.74
C VAL A 94 2.52 3.27 -1.74
N LYS A 95 2.17 3.96 -2.83
CA LYS A 95 3.15 4.43 -3.81
C LYS A 95 4.14 5.44 -3.19
N ALA A 96 3.65 6.38 -2.39
CA ALA A 96 4.50 7.36 -1.70
C ALA A 96 5.45 6.66 -0.71
N ASN A 97 4.93 5.76 0.12
CA ASN A 97 5.72 5.02 1.11
C ASN A 97 6.78 4.13 0.43
N THR A 98 6.40 3.45 -0.65
CA THR A 98 7.33 2.61 -1.43
C THR A 98 8.47 3.44 -2.02
N LEU A 99 8.18 4.64 -2.54
CA LEU A 99 9.19 5.52 -3.11
C LEU A 99 10.16 6.03 -2.03
N LEU A 100 9.66 6.37 -0.84
CA LEU A 100 10.50 6.77 0.30
C LEU A 100 11.42 5.63 0.74
N VAL A 101 10.88 4.42 0.91
CA VAL A 101 11.66 3.23 1.29
C VAL A 101 12.73 2.91 0.24
N SER A 102 12.38 2.95 -1.05
CA SER A 102 13.34 2.72 -2.14
C SER A 102 14.46 3.75 -2.15
N LYS A 103 14.15 5.02 -1.89
CA LYS A 103 15.14 6.10 -1.86
C LYS A 103 16.09 5.95 -0.67
N ALA A 104 15.56 5.62 0.50
CA ALA A 104 16.38 5.33 1.70
C ALA A 104 17.30 4.13 1.46
N ALA A 105 16.76 3.01 0.97
CA ALA A 105 17.55 1.81 0.66
C ALA A 105 18.66 2.07 -0.37
N THR A 106 18.40 2.91 -1.37
CA THR A 106 19.40 3.29 -2.37
C THR A 106 20.53 4.13 -1.76
N HIS A 107 20.20 5.05 -0.87
CA HIS A 107 21.19 5.86 -0.16
C HIS A 107 22.06 4.99 0.76
N ASP A 108 21.43 4.12 1.55
CA ASP A 108 22.11 3.19 2.44
C ASP A 108 23.06 2.27 1.67
N LEU A 109 22.62 1.72 0.54
CA LEU A 109 23.48 0.87 -0.31
C LEU A 109 24.73 1.63 -0.79
N LYS A 110 24.57 2.88 -1.25
CA LYS A 110 25.69 3.71 -1.69
C LYS A 110 26.66 4.01 -0.54
N GLN A 111 26.14 4.32 0.64
CA GLN A 111 26.96 4.55 1.81
C GLN A 111 27.76 3.29 2.19
N ARG A 112 27.11 2.13 2.24
CA ARG A 112 27.77 0.85 2.54
C ARG A 112 28.82 0.48 1.50
N GLN A 113 28.59 0.80 0.24
CA GLN A 113 29.58 0.58 -0.81
C GLN A 113 30.86 1.41 -0.58
N VAL A 114 30.71 2.68 -0.16
CA VAL A 114 31.87 3.52 0.20
C VAL A 114 32.60 2.97 1.43
N GLU A 115 31.86 2.59 2.48
CA GLU A 115 32.45 1.98 3.69
C GLU A 115 33.22 0.69 3.38
N LEU A 116 32.68 -0.15 2.50
CA LEU A 116 33.31 -1.41 2.07
C LEU A 116 34.63 -1.16 1.35
N LEU A 117 34.65 -0.25 0.38
CA LEU A 117 35.87 0.09 -0.36
C LEU A 117 36.96 0.63 0.59
N ALA A 118 36.57 1.51 1.52
CA ALA A 118 37.50 2.04 2.52
C ALA A 118 37.99 0.96 3.51
N ALA A 119 37.18 -0.05 3.82
CA ALA A 119 37.60 -1.19 4.63
C ALA A 119 38.55 -2.12 3.87
N GLN A 120 38.28 -2.37 2.59
CA GLN A 120 39.13 -3.20 1.74
C GLN A 120 40.53 -2.58 1.58
N GLU A 121 40.62 -1.29 1.29
CA GLU A 121 41.91 -0.59 1.18
C GLU A 121 42.73 -0.68 2.48
N ARG A 122 42.06 -0.51 3.63
CA ARG A 122 42.70 -0.67 4.95
C ARG A 122 43.19 -2.10 5.19
N ALA A 123 42.41 -3.09 4.80
CA ALA A 123 42.79 -4.50 4.93
C ALA A 123 44.00 -4.83 4.06
N GLU A 124 44.02 -4.39 2.81
CA GLU A 124 45.17 -4.57 1.91
C GLU A 124 46.42 -3.89 2.45
N LYS A 125 46.29 -2.67 2.99
CA LYS A 125 47.41 -1.96 3.62
C LYS A 125 47.93 -2.72 4.84
N ALA A 126 47.04 -3.20 5.71
CA ALA A 126 47.42 -3.99 6.87
C ALA A 126 48.13 -5.29 6.46
N GLN A 127 47.64 -5.96 5.42
CA GLN A 127 48.26 -7.17 4.88
C GLN A 127 49.68 -6.89 4.36
N ARG A 128 49.88 -5.81 3.59
CA ARG A 128 51.23 -5.39 3.16
C ARG A 128 52.15 -5.13 4.36
N CYS A 129 51.65 -4.47 5.41
CA CYS A 129 52.40 -4.24 6.65
C CYS A 129 52.74 -5.52 7.42
N MET A 130 51.98 -6.61 7.26
CA MET A 130 52.27 -7.91 7.88
C MET A 130 53.28 -8.75 7.09
N GLU A 131 53.37 -8.59 5.77
CA GLU A 131 54.34 -9.33 4.94
C GLU A 131 55.79 -8.86 5.16
N VAL A 132 56.01 -7.56 5.40
CA VAL A 132 57.36 -7.01 5.62
C VAL A 132 58.05 -7.61 6.87
N PRO A 133 57.42 -7.66 8.05
CA PRO A 133 58.00 -8.30 9.23
C PRO A 133 58.22 -9.81 9.08
N LYS A 134 57.38 -10.52 8.32
CA LYS A 134 57.58 -11.95 8.03
C LYS A 134 58.88 -12.16 7.27
N LEU A 135 59.13 -11.36 6.22
CA LEU A 135 60.37 -11.42 5.44
C LEU A 135 61.60 -11.08 6.29
N VAL A 136 61.51 -10.05 7.15
CA VAL A 136 62.59 -9.68 8.07
C VAL A 136 62.86 -10.80 9.09
N THR A 137 61.81 -11.41 9.64
CA THR A 137 61.94 -12.53 10.59
C THR A 137 62.58 -13.75 9.91
N ILE A 138 62.19 -14.07 8.69
CA ILE A 138 62.78 -15.16 7.89
C ILE A 138 64.27 -14.85 7.62
N LEU A 139 64.60 -13.65 7.15
CA LEU A 139 66.00 -13.24 6.90
C LEU A 139 66.84 -13.31 8.18
N TYR A 140 66.31 -12.83 9.31
CA TYR A 140 67.00 -12.88 10.60
C TYR A 140 67.28 -14.33 11.04
N LEU A 141 66.31 -15.24 10.88
CA LEU A 141 66.49 -16.66 11.18
C LEU A 141 67.52 -17.32 10.24
N PHE A 142 67.53 -16.97 8.96
CA PHE A 142 68.54 -17.45 7.99
C PHE A 142 69.95 -17.04 8.39
N VAL A 143 70.14 -15.76 8.75
CA VAL A 143 71.42 -15.22 9.23
C VAL A 143 71.83 -15.88 10.55
N ALA A 144 70.89 -16.03 11.50
CA ALA A 144 71.17 -16.64 12.81
C ALA A 144 71.50 -18.15 12.71
N CYS A 145 70.93 -18.88 11.75
CA CYS A 145 71.23 -20.29 11.51
C CYS A 145 72.48 -20.53 10.65
N GLY A 146 73.19 -19.49 10.21
CA GLY A 146 74.43 -19.59 9.44
C GLY A 146 74.27 -20.13 8.02
N GLN A 147 73.06 -20.08 7.44
CA GLN A 147 72.84 -20.48 6.05
C GLN A 147 73.05 -19.28 5.11
N SER A 148 73.93 -19.41 4.12
CA SER A 148 74.16 -18.35 3.12
C SER A 148 72.97 -18.23 2.16
N PRO A 149 72.44 -17.01 1.89
CA PRO A 149 71.39 -16.85 0.89
C PRO A 149 71.95 -17.19 -0.49
N LEU A 150 71.14 -17.91 -1.26
CA LEU A 150 71.47 -18.51 -2.55
C LEU A 150 72.26 -17.56 -3.46
N LYS A 151 73.39 -18.07 -3.94
CA LYS A 151 74.26 -17.49 -4.95
C LYS A 151 73.49 -17.43 -6.28
N GLY A 152 72.74 -16.37 -6.50
CA GLY A 152 72.03 -16.08 -7.75
C GLY A 152 71.92 -14.58 -7.91
N GLU A 153 72.67 -14.04 -8.88
CA GLU A 153 72.77 -12.62 -9.22
C GLU A 153 71.40 -11.97 -9.41
N VAL A 154 71.08 -10.98 -8.57
CA VAL A 154 70.01 -10.02 -8.87
C VAL A 154 70.70 -8.78 -9.42
N GLN A 155 70.60 -8.61 -10.73
CA GLN A 155 71.03 -7.42 -11.45
C GLN A 155 70.12 -6.25 -11.04
N TRP A 156 70.68 -5.25 -10.36
CA TRP A 156 69.99 -3.98 -10.18
C TRP A 156 69.96 -3.26 -11.54
N VAL A 157 68.79 -3.15 -12.14
CA VAL A 157 68.57 -2.21 -13.25
C VAL A 157 68.17 -0.89 -12.62
N ASP A 158 69.07 0.09 -12.76
CA ASP A 158 68.95 1.45 -12.21
C ASP A 158 67.70 2.20 -12.71
N LEU A 159 67.12 2.96 -11.79
CA LEU A 159 66.10 4.01 -11.98
C LEU A 159 66.78 5.36 -12.24
#